data_AF-A0A914G783-F1
#
_entry.id   AF-A0A914G783-F1
#
_cell.length_a   1.000
_cell.length_b   1.000
_cell.length_c   1.000
_cell.angle_alpha   90.00
_cell.angle_beta   90.00
_cell.angle_gamma   90.00
#
_symmetry.space_group_name_H-M   'P 1'
#
loop_
_entity.id
_entity.type
_entity.pdbx_description
1 polymer ?
#
loop_
_entity_poly.entity_id
_entity_poly.type
_entity_poly.pdbx_seq_one_letter_code
_entity_poly.pdbx_strand_id
1 'polypeptide(L)'
;MVDKIPNDKEKNRFIETLRNVTAGKIYVEVERARLTKRLVEQAEKENKLEDAWNYLIELQVETYGSMEMLEKVQFLLYQMKLSVQRKDFVRASIISKKISIKFFDNKSDEIQNMKIEYYKYMVEIGLQETNYLDVCRHYRALFETAKIQADKDKMKEVLKCVVLFIVLTPHGNEQWDLLHRIHLIRQMELIPEYNTLLELFINEEVIPWKEVVLAKYETLLRQGVPGISPTHVFSNSEEGNKRWKSFHERVGEH
;
A
#
# COMPACT_ATOMS: atom_id res chain seq x y z
N MET A 1 16.47 23.66 -21.75
CA MET A 1 17.66 24.48 -21.34
C MET A 1 18.45 23.83 -20.21
N VAL A 2 17.82 23.12 -19.26
CA VAL A 2 18.53 22.40 -18.18
C VAL A 2 19.29 21.17 -18.67
N ASP A 3 18.87 20.55 -19.78
CA ASP A 3 19.49 19.33 -20.31
C ASP A 3 20.80 19.57 -21.08
N LYS A 4 21.22 20.84 -21.25
CA LYS A 4 22.46 21.20 -21.96
C LYS A 4 23.66 21.46 -21.05
N ILE A 5 23.51 21.32 -19.73
CA ILE A 5 24.59 21.58 -18.76
C ILE A 5 25.26 20.24 -18.40
N PRO A 6 26.55 20.04 -18.72
CA PRO A 6 27.26 18.78 -18.50
C PRO A 6 27.72 18.56 -17.04
N ASN A 7 27.69 19.59 -16.19
CA ASN A 7 28.17 19.52 -14.81
C ASN A 7 27.01 19.44 -13.81
N ASP A 8 26.88 18.32 -13.10
CA ASP A 8 25.77 18.05 -12.17
C ASP A 8 25.69 19.08 -11.02
N LYS A 9 26.82 19.62 -10.57
CA LYS A 9 26.84 20.68 -9.54
C LYS A 9 26.27 22.01 -10.03
N GLU A 10 26.60 22.40 -11.26
CA GLU A 10 26.06 23.64 -11.86
C GLU A 10 24.60 23.49 -12.23
N LYS A 11 24.20 22.29 -12.65
CA LYS A 11 22.81 21.93 -12.90
C LYS A 11 21.97 22.09 -11.63
N ASN A 12 22.44 21.63 -10.48
CA ASN A 12 21.74 21.81 -9.19
C ASN A 12 21.61 23.26 -8.80
N ARG A 13 22.70 24.02 -8.85
CA ARG A 13 22.69 25.45 -8.53
C ARG A 13 21.74 26.21 -9.45
N PHE A 14 21.70 25.85 -10.72
CA PHE A 14 20.77 26.44 -11.68
C PHE A 14 19.32 26.08 -11.37
N ILE A 15 19.02 24.83 -11.00
CA ILE A 15 17.67 24.42 -10.62
C ILE A 15 17.23 25.12 -9.33
N GLU A 16 18.09 25.24 -8.32
CA GLU A 16 17.79 26.00 -7.09
C GLU A 16 17.50 27.48 -7.40
N THR A 17 18.32 28.08 -8.27
CA THR A 17 18.13 29.48 -8.69
C THR A 17 16.79 29.64 -9.42
N LEU A 18 16.45 28.70 -10.32
CA LEU A 18 15.16 28.69 -10.99
C LEU A 18 14.01 28.49 -10.01
N ARG A 19 14.15 27.61 -9.01
CA ARG A 19 13.12 27.37 -7.98
C ARG A 19 12.85 28.63 -7.15
N ASN A 20 13.89 29.41 -6.85
CA ASN A 20 13.78 30.67 -6.13
C ASN A 20 13.14 31.77 -6.99
N VAL A 21 13.54 31.90 -8.26
CA VAL A 21 13.03 32.93 -9.18
C VAL A 21 11.59 32.66 -9.63
N THR A 22 11.16 31.39 -9.56
CA THR A 22 9.78 30.94 -9.89
C THR A 22 8.86 30.88 -8.67
N ALA A 23 9.38 31.09 -7.45
CA ALA A 23 8.56 31.12 -6.24
C ALA A 23 7.53 32.26 -6.31
N GLY A 24 6.25 31.95 -6.03
CA GLY A 24 5.15 32.92 -6.03
C GLY A 24 4.59 33.31 -7.40
N LYS A 25 5.07 32.68 -8.50
CA LYS A 25 4.59 32.94 -9.85
C LYS A 25 3.70 31.81 -10.35
N ILE A 26 2.39 32.02 -10.31
CA ILE A 26 1.34 31.04 -10.66
C ILE A 26 1.57 30.41 -12.05
N TYR A 27 2.06 31.18 -13.02
CA TYR A 27 2.25 30.74 -14.41
C TYR A 27 3.42 29.78 -14.65
N VAL A 28 4.33 29.60 -13.67
CA VAL A 28 5.51 28.71 -13.78
C VAL A 28 5.53 27.61 -12.71
N GLU A 29 4.44 27.42 -11.98
CA GLU A 29 4.37 26.44 -10.89
C GLU A 29 4.57 25.00 -11.38
N VAL A 30 4.03 24.65 -12.55
CA VAL A 30 4.20 23.32 -13.16
C VAL A 30 5.67 23.05 -13.49
N GLU A 31 6.34 24.01 -14.12
CA GLU A 31 7.76 23.88 -14.45
C GLU A 31 8.62 23.83 -13.18
N ARG A 32 8.27 24.61 -12.16
CA ARG A 32 8.90 24.53 -10.83
C ARG A 32 8.74 23.14 -10.22
N ALA A 33 7.56 22.53 -10.30
CA ALA A 33 7.32 21.19 -9.78
C ALA A 33 8.17 20.13 -10.50
N ARG A 34 8.23 20.18 -11.83
CA ARG A 34 9.07 19.29 -12.66
C ARG A 34 10.55 19.44 -12.36
N LEU A 35 11.02 20.67 -12.15
CA LEU A 35 12.40 20.96 -11.75
C LEU A 35 12.71 20.41 -10.36
N THR A 36 11.81 20.61 -9.39
CA THR A 36 11.94 20.05 -8.04
C THR A 36 11.99 18.52 -8.07
N LYS A 37 11.16 17.85 -8.88
CA LYS A 37 11.21 16.39 -9.05
C LYS A 37 12.62 15.90 -9.38
N ARG A 38 13.31 16.58 -10.31
CA ARG A 38 14.69 16.25 -10.69
C ARG A 38 15.68 16.43 -9.54
N LEU A 39 15.54 17.49 -8.74
CA LEU A 39 16.35 17.69 -7.54
C LEU A 39 16.14 16.58 -6.51
N VAL A 40 14.89 16.16 -6.31
CA VAL A 40 14.52 15.09 -5.38
C VAL A 40 15.12 13.76 -5.82
N GLU A 41 15.03 13.41 -7.10
CA GLU A 41 15.65 12.21 -7.67
C GLU A 41 17.18 12.21 -7.51
N GLN A 42 17.82 13.38 -7.58
CA GLN A 42 19.25 13.49 -7.32
C GLN A 42 19.58 13.36 -5.82
N ALA A 43 18.79 13.99 -4.95
CA ALA A 43 18.95 13.84 -3.51
C ALA A 43 18.76 12.37 -3.06
N GLU A 44 17.82 11.64 -3.67
CA GLU A 44 17.68 10.18 -3.46
C GLU A 44 18.97 9.43 -3.88
N LYS A 45 19.58 9.75 -5.03
CA LYS A 45 20.85 9.14 -5.47
C LYS A 45 22.02 9.45 -4.53
N GLU A 46 22.01 10.61 -3.90
CA GLU A 46 22.99 11.01 -2.89
C GLU A 46 22.67 10.47 -1.48
N ASN A 47 21.65 9.62 -1.33
CA ASN A 47 21.13 9.08 -0.07
C ASN A 47 20.67 10.17 0.93
N LYS A 48 20.29 11.36 0.45
CA LYS A 48 19.77 12.47 1.25
C LYS A 48 18.24 12.45 1.27
N LEU A 49 17.67 11.46 1.94
CA LEU A 49 16.22 11.25 2.02
C LEU A 49 15.47 12.44 2.64
N GLU A 50 16.04 13.08 3.66
CA GLU A 50 15.37 14.20 4.35
C GLU A 50 15.24 15.44 3.46
N ASP A 51 16.31 15.79 2.72
CA ASP A 51 16.30 16.90 1.79
C ASP A 51 15.33 16.65 0.64
N ALA A 52 15.36 15.43 0.08
CA ALA A 52 14.43 14.98 -0.95
C ALA A 52 12.97 15.16 -0.51
N TRP A 53 12.66 14.74 0.72
CA TRP A 53 11.33 14.88 1.29
C TRP A 53 10.95 16.35 1.52
N ASN A 54 11.84 17.17 2.09
CA ASN A 54 11.58 18.59 2.35
C ASN A 54 11.25 19.34 1.05
N TYR A 55 11.99 19.08 -0.02
CA TYR A 55 11.73 19.73 -1.31
C TYR A 55 10.41 19.30 -1.94
N LEU A 56 10.04 18.03 -1.82
CA LEU A 56 8.83 17.50 -2.47
C LEU A 56 7.56 17.85 -1.69
N ILE A 57 7.60 17.85 -0.35
CA ILE A 57 6.41 18.09 0.49
C ILE A 57 5.94 19.54 0.46
N GLU A 58 6.83 20.49 0.16
CA GLU A 58 6.49 21.91 -0.01
C GLU A 58 5.63 22.16 -1.25
N LEU A 59 5.60 21.24 -2.21
CA LEU A 59 4.78 21.37 -3.41
C LEU A 59 3.34 20.94 -3.13
N GLN A 60 2.41 21.90 -3.19
CA GLN A 60 0.97 21.65 -3.14
C GLN A 60 0.40 21.44 -4.55
N VAL A 61 0.84 20.36 -5.21
CA VAL A 61 0.50 20.05 -6.62
C VAL A 61 -1.00 19.93 -6.88
N GLU A 62 -1.79 19.65 -5.84
CA GLU A 62 -3.26 19.60 -5.91
C GLU A 62 -3.88 20.95 -6.30
N THR A 63 -3.23 22.06 -5.97
CA THR A 63 -3.72 23.42 -6.27
C THR A 63 -3.37 23.91 -7.68
N TYR A 64 -2.46 23.23 -8.37
CA TYR A 64 -1.97 23.65 -9.69
C TYR A 64 -3.02 23.38 -10.78
N GLY A 65 -3.85 24.36 -11.10
CA GLY A 65 -4.96 24.20 -12.05
C GLY A 65 -4.53 23.76 -13.46
N SER A 66 -3.35 24.16 -13.91
CA SER A 66 -2.81 23.86 -15.25
C SER A 66 -2.06 22.52 -15.35
N MET A 67 -1.83 21.82 -14.24
CA MET A 67 -1.15 20.52 -14.24
C MET A 67 -2.14 19.40 -14.57
N GLU A 68 -1.71 18.45 -15.40
CA GLU A 68 -2.50 17.27 -15.74
C GLU A 68 -2.78 16.41 -14.51
N MET A 69 -3.97 15.80 -14.45
CA MET A 69 -4.36 14.95 -13.30
C MET A 69 -3.42 13.76 -13.11
N LEU A 70 -2.94 13.15 -14.20
CA LEU A 70 -1.96 12.06 -14.14
C LEU A 70 -0.67 12.51 -13.45
N GLU A 71 -0.14 13.66 -13.86
CA GLU A 71 1.08 14.24 -13.29
C GLU A 71 0.89 14.58 -11.80
N LYS A 72 -0.25 15.16 -11.43
CA LYS A 72 -0.58 15.41 -10.01
C LYS A 72 -0.55 14.14 -9.17
N VAL A 73 -1.20 13.07 -9.63
CA VAL A 73 -1.23 11.80 -8.89
C VAL A 73 0.16 11.19 -8.77
N GLN A 74 1.00 11.28 -9.81
CA GLN A 74 2.39 10.84 -9.72
C GLN A 74 3.18 11.60 -8.64
N PHE A 75 3.00 12.93 -8.54
CA PHE A 75 3.62 13.72 -7.48
C PHE A 75 3.11 13.33 -6.09
N LEU A 76 1.80 13.14 -5.92
CA LEU A 76 1.22 12.73 -4.64
C LEU A 76 1.70 11.33 -4.23
N LEU A 77 1.77 10.38 -5.16
CA LEU A 77 2.32 9.04 -4.90
C LEU A 77 3.79 9.09 -4.52
N TYR A 78 4.57 9.99 -5.13
CA TYR A 78 5.96 10.17 -4.77
C TYR A 78 6.11 10.78 -3.36
N GLN A 79 5.26 11.74 -3.00
CA GLN A 79 5.20 12.25 -1.62
C GLN A 79 4.82 11.15 -0.62
N MET A 80 3.90 10.25 -0.98
CA MET A 80 3.57 9.08 -0.15
C MET A 80 4.76 8.15 0.02
N LYS A 81 5.44 7.78 -1.08
CA LYS A 81 6.64 6.94 -1.06
C LYS A 81 7.70 7.47 -0.09
N LEU A 82 8.06 8.76 -0.20
CA LEU A 82 9.07 9.36 0.67
C LEU A 82 8.62 9.43 2.13
N SER A 83 7.33 9.70 2.37
CA SER A 83 6.78 9.75 3.73
C SER A 83 6.80 8.38 4.41
N VAL A 84 6.44 7.32 3.66
CA VAL A 84 6.51 5.94 4.12
C VAL A 84 7.96 5.51 4.40
N GLN A 85 8.91 5.83 3.52
CA GLN A 85 10.33 5.56 3.74
C GLN A 85 10.89 6.24 4.99
N ARG A 86 10.40 7.44 5.32
CA ARG A 86 10.72 8.16 6.57
C ARG A 86 9.96 7.66 7.79
N LYS A 87 9.06 6.67 7.64
CA LYS A 87 8.13 6.19 8.68
C LYS A 87 7.17 7.27 9.20
N ASP A 88 6.88 8.27 8.39
CA ASP A 88 5.88 9.30 8.68
C ASP A 88 4.51 8.90 8.10
N PHE A 89 3.86 7.96 8.79
CA PHE A 89 2.59 7.39 8.36
C PHE A 89 1.42 8.37 8.49
N VAL A 90 1.48 9.32 9.44
CA VAL A 90 0.44 10.35 9.62
C VAL A 90 0.39 11.24 8.39
N ARG A 91 1.54 11.71 7.90
CA ARG A 91 1.58 12.51 6.68
C ARG A 91 1.22 11.70 5.44
N ALA A 92 1.66 10.45 5.35
CA ALA A 92 1.28 9.57 4.25
C ALA A 92 -0.25 9.38 4.18
N SER A 93 -0.92 9.23 5.33
CA SER A 93 -2.39 9.15 5.45
C SER A 93 -3.09 10.45 5.04
N ILE A 94 -2.51 11.62 5.33
CA ILE A 94 -3.04 12.91 4.87
C ILE A 94 -2.92 13.04 3.35
N ILE A 95 -1.78 12.66 2.78
CA ILE A 95 -1.54 12.74 1.34
C ILE A 95 -2.45 11.76 0.58
N SER A 96 -2.68 10.56 1.11
CA SER A 96 -3.52 9.56 0.44
C SER A 96 -4.97 10.03 0.27
N LYS A 97 -5.49 10.83 1.21
CA LYS A 97 -6.83 11.46 1.14
C LYS A 97 -6.94 12.54 0.04
N LYS A 98 -5.81 13.07 -0.43
CA LYS A 98 -5.78 14.03 -1.56
C LYS A 98 -5.96 13.35 -2.91
N ILE A 99 -5.70 12.04 -3.00
CA ILE A 99 -5.87 11.26 -4.23
C ILE A 99 -7.30 10.73 -4.29
N SER A 100 -8.01 11.02 -5.38
CA SER A 100 -9.36 10.48 -5.59
C SER A 100 -9.30 9.02 -6.04
N ILE A 101 -9.99 8.12 -5.34
CA ILE A 101 -10.03 6.68 -5.70
C ILE A 101 -10.61 6.48 -7.12
N LYS A 102 -11.55 7.33 -7.55
CA LYS A 102 -12.16 7.29 -8.89
C LYS A 102 -11.15 7.46 -10.02
N PHE A 103 -10.00 8.10 -9.74
CA PHE A 103 -8.93 8.22 -10.73
C PHE A 103 -8.41 6.84 -11.18
N PHE A 104 -8.44 5.85 -10.29
CA PHE A 104 -7.94 4.50 -10.55
C PHE A 104 -8.95 3.59 -11.26
N ASP A 105 -10.15 4.08 -11.61
CA ASP A 105 -11.14 3.31 -12.39
C ASP A 105 -10.74 3.20 -13.87
N ASN A 106 -9.83 4.06 -14.33
CA ASN A 106 -9.31 4.01 -15.68
C ASN A 106 -8.38 2.79 -15.87
N LYS A 107 -8.60 2.05 -16.96
CA LYS A 107 -7.93 0.78 -17.26
C LYS A 107 -6.56 0.94 -17.93
N SER A 108 -6.07 2.15 -18.17
CA SER A 108 -4.71 2.36 -18.72
C SER A 108 -3.65 1.65 -17.87
N ASP A 109 -2.66 1.06 -18.52
CA ASP A 109 -1.60 0.28 -17.85
C ASP A 109 -0.83 1.12 -16.82
N GLU A 110 -0.57 2.39 -17.11
CA GLU A 110 0.11 3.30 -16.19
C GLU A 110 -0.72 3.55 -14.92
N ILE A 111 -2.03 3.74 -15.08
CA ILE A 111 -2.96 3.98 -13.96
C ILE A 111 -3.11 2.72 -13.11
N GLN A 112 -3.14 1.55 -13.73
CA GLN A 112 -3.15 0.29 -12.99
C GLN A 112 -1.86 0.10 -12.16
N ASN A 113 -0.69 0.46 -12.70
CA ASN A 113 0.57 0.43 -11.93
C ASN A 113 0.52 1.41 -10.74
N MET A 114 0.04 2.63 -10.98
CA MET A 114 -0.15 3.64 -9.94
C MET A 114 -1.14 3.18 -8.86
N LYS A 115 -2.22 2.50 -9.25
CA LYS A 115 -3.19 1.89 -8.32
C LYS A 115 -2.52 0.86 -7.41
N ILE A 116 -1.68 -0.01 -7.97
CA ILE A 116 -0.95 -1.03 -7.22
C ILE A 116 0.00 -0.38 -6.22
N GLU A 117 0.77 0.63 -6.63
CA GLU A 117 1.68 1.37 -5.73
C GLU A 117 0.91 2.10 -4.62
N TYR A 118 -0.19 2.77 -4.97
CA TYR A 118 -1.06 3.44 -4.01
C TYR A 118 -1.54 2.49 -2.91
N TYR A 119 -2.11 1.34 -3.28
CA TYR A 119 -2.64 0.40 -2.30
C TYR A 119 -1.53 -0.29 -1.48
N LYS A 120 -0.33 -0.46 -2.03
CA LYS A 120 0.83 -0.93 -1.23
C LYS A 120 1.15 0.04 -0.09
N TYR A 121 1.24 1.33 -0.37
CA TYR A 121 1.47 2.33 0.67
C TYR A 121 0.31 2.43 1.66
N MET A 122 -0.93 2.31 1.18
CA MET A 122 -2.12 2.28 2.06
C MET A 122 -2.11 1.09 3.01
N VAL A 123 -1.68 -0.08 2.55
CA VAL A 123 -1.48 -1.25 3.41
C VAL A 123 -0.43 -0.96 4.48
N GLU A 124 0.73 -0.41 4.11
CA GLU A 124 1.77 -0.08 5.09
C GLU A 124 1.30 0.92 6.15
N ILE A 125 0.54 1.94 5.76
CA ILE A 125 -0.09 2.89 6.68
C ILE A 125 -1.08 2.19 7.62
N GLY A 126 -2.01 1.40 7.07
CA GLY A 126 -3.03 0.70 7.86
C GLY A 126 -2.46 -0.34 8.82
N LEU A 127 -1.35 -0.97 8.45
CA LEU A 127 -0.61 -1.91 9.32
C LEU A 127 -0.02 -1.22 10.55
N GLN A 128 0.49 0.00 10.40
CA GLN A 128 1.02 0.77 11.52
C GLN A 128 -0.09 1.21 12.49
N GLU A 129 -1.26 1.54 11.97
CA GLU A 129 -2.44 1.90 12.77
C GLU A 129 -3.17 0.68 13.35
N THR A 130 -2.70 -0.55 13.06
CA THR A 130 -3.34 -1.84 13.43
C THR A 130 -4.79 -1.97 12.95
N ASN A 131 -5.17 -1.22 11.93
CA ASN A 131 -6.52 -1.23 11.36
C ASN A 131 -6.63 -2.32 10.29
N TYR A 132 -6.80 -3.57 10.74
CA TYR A 132 -6.82 -4.74 9.86
C TYR A 132 -7.99 -4.77 8.89
N LEU A 133 -9.13 -4.14 9.25
CA LEU A 133 -10.30 -4.06 8.36
C LEU A 133 -9.99 -3.25 7.11
N ASP A 134 -9.36 -2.09 7.28
CA ASP A 134 -8.99 -1.23 6.15
C ASP A 134 -7.86 -1.86 5.33
N VAL A 135 -6.89 -2.52 5.97
CA VAL A 135 -5.87 -3.31 5.27
C VAL A 135 -6.52 -4.40 4.41
N CYS A 136 -7.52 -5.12 4.93
CA CYS A 136 -8.28 -6.11 4.17
C CYS A 136 -9.00 -5.47 2.95
N ARG A 137 -9.65 -4.33 3.13
CA ARG A 137 -10.28 -3.57 2.04
C ARG A 137 -9.28 -3.14 0.96
N HIS A 138 -8.08 -2.71 1.36
CA HIS A 138 -7.01 -2.33 0.42
C HIS A 138 -6.51 -3.53 -0.38
N TYR A 139 -6.29 -4.69 0.26
CA TYR A 139 -5.94 -5.92 -0.45
C TYR A 139 -7.04 -6.41 -1.38
N ARG A 140 -8.32 -6.22 -1.02
CA ARG A 140 -9.43 -6.52 -1.91
C ARG A 140 -9.44 -5.61 -3.15
N ALA A 141 -9.26 -4.30 -2.98
CA ALA A 141 -9.16 -3.37 -4.11
C ALA A 141 -7.95 -3.69 -5.01
N LEU A 142 -6.87 -4.19 -4.42
CA LEU A 142 -5.70 -4.70 -5.11
C LEU A 142 -6.05 -5.97 -5.93
N PHE A 143 -6.81 -6.92 -5.36
CA PHE A 143 -7.30 -8.11 -6.05
C PHE A 143 -8.24 -7.80 -7.22
N GLU A 144 -9.04 -6.74 -7.13
CA GLU A 144 -9.91 -6.28 -8.22
C GLU A 144 -9.14 -5.64 -9.39
N THR A 145 -7.82 -5.42 -9.24
CA THR A 145 -6.98 -4.82 -10.28
C THR A 145 -6.64 -5.86 -11.37
N ALA A 146 -6.95 -5.55 -12.63
CA ALA A 146 -6.81 -6.46 -13.76
C ALA A 146 -5.38 -7.04 -13.92
N LYS A 147 -4.34 -6.20 -13.76
CA LYS A 147 -2.94 -6.65 -13.77
C LYS A 147 -2.62 -7.73 -12.73
N ILE A 148 -3.29 -7.70 -11.58
CA ILE A 148 -3.06 -8.68 -10.51
C ILE A 148 -3.86 -9.94 -10.81
N GLN A 149 -5.08 -9.82 -11.32
CA GLN A 149 -5.86 -10.99 -11.76
C GLN A 149 -5.22 -11.75 -12.93
N ALA A 150 -4.46 -11.04 -13.79
CA ALA A 150 -3.72 -11.66 -14.88
C ALA A 150 -2.55 -12.54 -14.40
N ASP A 151 -1.96 -12.22 -13.25
CA ASP A 151 -0.84 -12.94 -12.64
C ASP A 151 -1.35 -13.88 -11.54
N LYS A 152 -1.45 -15.18 -11.85
CA LYS A 152 -2.01 -16.18 -10.93
C LYS A 152 -1.29 -16.26 -9.60
N ASP A 153 0.02 -16.03 -9.57
CA ASP A 153 0.82 -16.14 -8.35
C ASP A 153 0.58 -14.93 -7.46
N LYS A 154 0.65 -13.71 -8.02
CA LYS A 154 0.31 -12.49 -7.28
C LYS A 154 -1.14 -12.49 -6.82
N MET A 155 -2.06 -12.95 -7.66
CA MET A 155 -3.48 -13.07 -7.30
C MET A 155 -3.66 -13.96 -6.07
N LYS A 156 -2.99 -15.12 -6.04
CA LYS A 156 -3.04 -16.04 -4.90
C LYS A 156 -2.45 -15.39 -3.65
N GLU A 157 -1.31 -14.72 -3.76
CA GLU A 157 -0.69 -14.01 -2.63
C GLU A 157 -1.62 -12.93 -2.05
N VAL A 158 -2.24 -12.12 -2.90
CA VAL A 158 -3.18 -11.07 -2.46
C VAL A 158 -4.40 -11.67 -1.79
N LEU A 159 -4.98 -12.74 -2.35
CA LEU A 159 -6.12 -13.44 -1.74
C LEU A 159 -5.77 -14.01 -0.36
N LYS A 160 -4.59 -14.64 -0.21
CA LYS A 160 -4.12 -15.10 1.10
C LYS A 160 -4.10 -13.93 2.09
N CYS A 161 -3.52 -12.79 1.72
CA CYS A 161 -3.49 -11.61 2.58
C CYS A 161 -4.90 -11.14 2.96
N VAL A 162 -5.86 -11.10 2.03
CA VAL A 162 -7.26 -10.74 2.31
C VAL A 162 -7.84 -11.64 3.41
N VAL A 163 -7.67 -12.96 3.29
CA VAL A 163 -8.15 -13.94 4.28
C VAL A 163 -7.52 -13.72 5.65
N LEU A 164 -6.20 -13.52 5.71
CA LEU A 164 -5.53 -13.37 6.99
C LEU A 164 -5.92 -12.07 7.69
N PHE A 165 -6.07 -10.96 6.95
CA PHE A 165 -6.45 -9.68 7.55
C PHE A 165 -7.93 -9.62 7.95
N ILE A 166 -8.85 -10.29 7.24
CA ILE A 166 -10.25 -10.35 7.69
C ILE A 166 -10.41 -11.15 8.98
N VAL A 167 -9.62 -12.21 9.14
CA VAL A 167 -9.60 -13.05 10.35
C VAL A 167 -8.91 -12.35 11.52
N LEU A 168 -7.92 -11.49 11.25
CA LEU A 168 -7.29 -10.64 12.27
C LEU A 168 -8.18 -9.47 12.72
N THR A 169 -9.20 -9.12 11.95
CA THR A 169 -10.10 -8.01 12.26
C THR A 169 -11.02 -8.37 13.43
N PRO A 170 -11.25 -7.47 14.40
CA PRO A 170 -12.23 -7.68 15.47
C PRO A 170 -13.61 -8.08 14.94
N HIS A 171 -14.30 -8.95 15.65
CA HIS A 171 -15.65 -9.37 15.28
C HIS A 171 -16.60 -8.16 15.32
N GLY A 172 -17.37 -7.98 14.24
CA GLY A 172 -18.32 -6.90 14.10
C GLY A 172 -19.06 -6.98 12.77
N ASN A 173 -20.16 -6.22 12.64
CA ASN A 173 -21.05 -6.32 11.48
C ASN A 173 -20.33 -6.11 10.13
N GLU A 174 -19.41 -5.15 10.07
CA GLU A 174 -18.64 -4.88 8.84
C GLU A 174 -17.66 -6.01 8.50
N GLN A 175 -17.04 -6.61 9.51
CA GLN A 175 -16.12 -7.74 9.34
C GLN A 175 -16.90 -8.96 8.86
N TRP A 176 -18.06 -9.25 9.46
CA TRP A 176 -18.91 -10.39 9.13
C TRP A 176 -19.48 -10.30 7.70
N ASP A 177 -19.96 -9.13 7.29
CA ASP A 177 -20.40 -8.88 5.90
C ASP A 177 -19.24 -9.03 4.90
N LEU A 178 -18.06 -8.47 5.21
CA LEU A 178 -16.90 -8.64 4.33
C LEU A 178 -16.48 -10.11 4.20
N LEU A 179 -16.48 -10.83 5.32
CA LEU A 179 -16.07 -12.23 5.40
C LEU A 179 -16.94 -13.12 4.52
N HIS A 180 -18.27 -12.96 4.58
CA HIS A 180 -19.20 -13.67 3.71
C HIS A 180 -19.00 -13.31 2.23
N ARG A 181 -18.77 -12.03 1.92
CA ARG A 181 -18.48 -11.61 0.55
C ARG A 181 -17.19 -12.20 0.00
N ILE A 182 -16.16 -12.36 0.85
CA ILE A 182 -14.88 -12.98 0.46
C ILE A 182 -15.09 -14.48 0.21
N HIS A 183 -15.84 -15.17 1.05
CA HIS A 183 -16.12 -16.59 0.89
C HIS A 183 -16.89 -16.91 -0.41
N LEU A 184 -17.72 -15.99 -0.91
CA LEU A 184 -18.42 -16.14 -2.19
C LEU A 184 -17.52 -15.95 -3.44
N ILE A 185 -16.25 -15.57 -3.28
CA ILE A 185 -15.33 -15.35 -4.40
C ILE A 185 -14.90 -16.70 -4.99
N ARG A 186 -15.22 -16.96 -6.26
CA ARG A 186 -14.86 -18.22 -6.96
C ARG A 186 -13.37 -18.57 -6.89
N GLN A 187 -12.50 -17.55 -6.91
CA GLN A 187 -11.05 -17.72 -6.85
C GLN A 187 -10.54 -18.28 -5.51
N MET A 188 -11.40 -18.37 -4.48
CA MET A 188 -11.09 -19.06 -3.22
C MET A 188 -10.85 -20.56 -3.42
N GLU A 189 -11.43 -21.17 -4.45
CA GLU A 189 -11.15 -22.57 -4.86
C GLU A 189 -9.67 -22.80 -5.19
N LEU A 190 -8.92 -21.75 -5.56
CA LEU A 190 -7.49 -21.84 -5.86
C LEU A 190 -6.61 -21.91 -4.62
N ILE A 191 -7.18 -21.66 -3.44
CA ILE A 191 -6.48 -21.63 -2.15
C ILE A 191 -7.35 -22.32 -1.08
N PRO A 192 -7.59 -23.63 -1.25
CA PRO A 192 -8.58 -24.36 -0.45
C PRO A 192 -8.26 -24.32 1.05
N GLU A 193 -6.99 -24.31 1.45
CA GLU A 193 -6.59 -24.28 2.87
C GLU A 193 -7.02 -22.98 3.55
N TYR A 194 -6.98 -21.85 2.84
CA TYR A 194 -7.40 -20.56 3.35
C TYR A 194 -8.93 -20.40 3.30
N ASN A 195 -9.59 -21.06 2.35
CA ASN A 195 -11.05 -21.11 2.32
C ASN A 195 -11.61 -21.92 3.50
N THR A 196 -11.03 -23.08 3.80
CA THR A 196 -11.41 -23.87 4.99
C THR A 196 -11.16 -23.07 6.28
N LEU A 197 -10.09 -22.27 6.34
CA LEU A 197 -9.88 -21.36 7.46
C LEU A 197 -11.03 -20.34 7.59
N LEU A 198 -11.49 -19.73 6.49
CA LEU A 198 -12.66 -18.84 6.54
C LEU A 198 -13.93 -19.55 6.98
N GLU A 199 -14.19 -20.75 6.48
CA GLU A 199 -15.39 -21.54 6.84
C GLU A 199 -15.47 -21.80 8.35
N LEU A 200 -14.34 -22.03 9.02
CA LEU A 200 -14.29 -22.15 10.48
C LEU A 200 -14.81 -20.88 11.18
N PHE A 201 -14.54 -19.70 10.63
CA PHE A 201 -15.04 -18.41 11.12
C PHE A 201 -16.45 -18.05 10.59
N ILE A 202 -17.02 -18.82 9.68
CA ILE A 202 -18.43 -18.63 9.25
C ILE A 202 -19.35 -19.48 10.09
N ASN A 203 -18.94 -20.71 10.38
CA ASN A 203 -19.80 -21.72 10.96
C ASN A 203 -19.97 -21.59 12.49
N GLU A 204 -19.44 -20.52 13.12
CA GLU A 204 -19.64 -20.19 14.55
C GLU A 204 -19.32 -21.33 15.55
N GLU A 205 -18.46 -22.30 15.15
CA GLU A 205 -18.01 -23.35 16.06
C GLU A 205 -16.82 -22.85 16.89
N VAL A 206 -16.83 -23.10 18.20
CA VAL A 206 -15.70 -22.77 19.09
C VAL A 206 -14.44 -23.42 18.53
N ILE A 207 -13.50 -22.60 18.04
CA ILE A 207 -12.30 -23.09 17.36
C ILE A 207 -11.25 -23.44 18.43
N PRO A 208 -10.91 -24.73 18.64
CA PRO A 208 -9.90 -25.11 19.61
C PRO A 208 -8.51 -24.69 19.12
N TRP A 209 -7.95 -23.64 19.72
CA TRP A 209 -6.68 -23.05 19.27
C TRP A 209 -5.53 -24.07 19.16
N LYS A 210 -5.39 -24.95 20.15
CA LYS A 210 -4.28 -25.91 20.18
C LYS A 210 -4.43 -27.04 19.16
N GLU A 211 -5.64 -27.56 19.01
CA GLU A 211 -5.88 -28.77 18.21
C GLU A 211 -6.12 -28.46 16.73
N VAL A 212 -6.66 -27.28 16.42
CA VAL A 212 -6.98 -26.87 15.06
C VAL A 212 -5.97 -25.86 14.54
N VAL A 213 -5.76 -24.75 15.25
CA VAL A 213 -4.95 -23.64 14.74
C VAL A 213 -3.45 -23.93 14.81
N LEU A 214 -2.94 -24.32 15.99
CA LEU A 214 -1.51 -24.64 16.14
C LEU A 214 -1.12 -25.89 15.35
N ALA A 215 -1.91 -26.97 15.44
CA ALA A 215 -1.55 -28.24 14.80
C ALA A 215 -1.59 -28.19 13.27
N LYS A 216 -2.56 -27.47 12.67
CA LYS A 216 -2.77 -27.48 11.21
C LYS A 216 -2.29 -26.21 10.49
N TYR A 217 -2.42 -25.05 11.12
CA TYR A 217 -2.24 -23.75 10.46
C TYR A 217 -0.96 -23.02 10.86
N GLU A 218 -0.29 -23.36 11.98
CA GLU A 218 0.95 -22.67 12.38
C GLU A 218 2.07 -22.80 11.34
N THR A 219 2.33 -24.03 10.88
CA THR A 219 3.33 -24.29 9.84
C THR A 219 2.94 -23.66 8.51
N LEU A 220 1.65 -23.76 8.14
CA LEU A 220 1.12 -23.18 6.90
C LEU A 220 1.21 -21.64 6.89
N LEU A 221 0.87 -20.98 7.99
CA LEU A 221 0.80 -19.52 8.08
C LEU A 221 2.16 -18.86 8.33
N ARG A 222 3.05 -19.48 9.12
CA ARG A 222 4.36 -18.91 9.48
C ARG A 222 5.50 -19.33 8.55
N GLN A 223 5.51 -20.59 8.11
CA GLN A 223 6.63 -21.16 7.35
C GLN A 223 6.27 -21.43 5.89
N GLY A 224 4.97 -21.56 5.59
CA GLY A 224 4.49 -22.01 4.29
C GLY A 224 4.68 -23.53 4.14
N VAL A 225 3.87 -24.13 3.29
CA VAL A 225 3.95 -25.57 2.96
C VAL A 225 4.46 -25.70 1.52
N PRO A 226 5.05 -26.84 1.09
CA PRO A 226 5.49 -27.02 -0.28
C PRO A 226 4.35 -26.75 -1.28
N GLY A 227 4.50 -25.72 -2.13
CA GLY A 227 3.46 -25.25 -3.06
C GLY A 227 2.67 -24.02 -2.60
N ILE A 228 2.83 -23.58 -1.34
CA ILE A 228 2.18 -22.42 -0.74
C ILE A 228 3.26 -21.52 -0.13
N SER A 229 3.63 -20.46 -0.85
CA SER A 229 4.55 -19.45 -0.32
C SER A 229 4.00 -18.84 0.97
N PRO A 230 4.83 -18.67 2.02
CA PRO A 230 4.45 -18.01 3.25
C PRO A 230 4.13 -16.55 2.99
N THR A 231 3.06 -16.07 3.60
CA THR A 231 2.69 -14.65 3.59
C THR A 231 3.49 -13.88 4.63
N HIS A 232 3.88 -12.64 4.32
CA HIS A 232 4.61 -11.76 5.25
C HIS A 232 3.83 -11.43 6.54
N VAL A 233 2.50 -11.68 6.55
CA VAL A 233 1.57 -11.35 7.63
C VAL A 233 1.97 -11.97 8.98
N PHE A 234 2.33 -13.26 9.02
CA PHE A 234 2.73 -13.98 10.24
C PHE A 234 4.21 -14.38 10.25
N SER A 235 5.05 -13.61 9.56
CA SER A 235 6.50 -13.80 9.62
C SER A 235 7.02 -13.80 11.06
N ASN A 236 8.15 -14.46 11.33
CA ASN A 236 8.77 -14.47 12.67
C ASN A 236 9.37 -13.11 13.10
N SER A 237 8.95 -12.01 12.47
CA SER A 237 9.27 -10.65 12.85
C SER A 237 8.53 -10.24 14.13
N GLU A 238 8.96 -9.14 14.75
CA GLU A 238 8.28 -8.59 15.93
C GLU A 238 6.79 -8.28 15.63
N GLU A 239 6.51 -7.72 14.45
CA GLU A 239 5.16 -7.42 13.98
C GLU A 239 4.33 -8.68 13.70
N GLY A 240 4.91 -9.68 13.04
CA GLY A 240 4.20 -10.93 12.77
C GLY A 240 3.89 -11.72 14.05
N ASN A 241 4.76 -11.66 15.05
CA ASN A 241 4.48 -12.20 16.38
C ASN A 241 3.37 -11.43 17.12
N LYS A 242 3.31 -10.09 16.97
CA LYS A 242 2.18 -9.29 17.48
C LYS A 242 0.87 -9.71 16.82
N ARG A 243 0.85 -9.82 15.49
CA ARG A 243 -0.33 -10.30 14.73
C ARG A 243 -0.73 -11.71 15.12
N TRP A 244 0.22 -12.61 15.37
CA TRP A 244 -0.08 -13.96 15.84
C TRP A 244 -0.78 -13.99 17.20
N LYS A 245 -0.36 -13.12 18.13
CA LYS A 245 -1.05 -12.95 19.41
C LYS A 245 -2.46 -12.38 19.22
N SER A 246 -2.61 -11.37 18.37
CA SER A 246 -3.93 -10.83 18.02
C SER A 246 -4.81 -11.92 17.42
N PHE A 247 -4.28 -12.78 16.56
CA PHE A 247 -5.04 -13.90 15.98
C PHE A 247 -5.55 -14.87 17.06
N HIS A 248 -4.73 -15.19 18.07
CA HIS A 248 -5.17 -16.00 19.23
C HIS A 248 -6.31 -15.34 20.00
N GLU A 249 -6.22 -14.03 20.23
CA GLU A 249 -7.30 -13.27 20.88
C GLU A 249 -8.57 -13.31 20.03
N ARG A 250 -8.48 -13.10 18.71
CA ARG A 250 -9.64 -13.13 17.80
C ARG A 250 -10.31 -14.50 17.73
N VAL A 251 -9.53 -15.57 17.74
CA VAL A 251 -10.07 -16.95 17.80
C VAL A 251 -10.86 -17.19 19.09
N GLY A 252 -10.49 -16.54 20.20
CA GLY A 252 -11.22 -16.65 21.46
C GLY A 252 -12.41 -15.69 21.60
N GLU A 253 -12.46 -14.60 20.83
CA GLU A 253 -13.58 -13.65 20.80
C GLU A 253 -14.72 -14.07 19.86
N HIS A 254 -14.38 -14.88 18.85
CA HIS A 254 -15.30 -15.49 17.90
C HIS A 254 -16.01 -16.69 18.53
#